data_AF-A0A368P4K5-F1
#
_entry.id   AF-A0A368P4K5-F1
#
_cell.length_a   1.000
_cell.length_b   1.000
_cell.length_c   1.000
_cell.angle_alpha   90.00
_cell.angle_beta   90.00
_cell.angle_gamma   90.00
#
_symmetry.space_group_name_H-M   'P 1'
#
loop_
_entity.id
_entity.type
_entity.pdbx_description
1 polymer ?
#
loop_
_entity_poly.entity_id
_entity_poly.type
_entity_poly.pdbx_seq_one_letter_code
_entity_poly.pdbx_strand_id
1 'polypeptide(L)' 'MLTDKQSLLLCGAIFSAFVIFGILDVLSNYFLSSLLIIGFLLVIVNLIITKKTPEEEDIEESFSSKDV' A
#
# COMPACT_ATOMS: atom_id res chain seq x y z
N MET A 1 9.46 8.20 0.26
CA MET A 1 8.46 8.11 -0.82
C MET A 1 8.56 6.73 -1.44
N LEU A 2 7.74 5.80 -0.96
CA LEU A 2 7.39 4.62 -1.75
C LEU A 2 6.35 5.13 -2.74
N THR A 3 6.72 5.26 -4.01
CA THR A 3 5.83 5.68 -5.11
C THR A 3 4.46 5.00 -4.96
N ASP A 4 3.37 5.70 -5.25
CA ASP A 4 1.98 5.23 -5.05
C ASP A 4 1.73 3.79 -5.52
N LYS A 5 2.34 3.44 -6.66
CA LYS A 5 2.28 2.09 -7.24
C LYS A 5 3.01 1.03 -6.41
N GLN A 6 4.11 1.39 -5.76
CA GLN A 6 4.87 0.50 -4.87
C GLN A 6 4.11 0.22 -3.57
N SER A 7 3.51 1.23 -2.94
CA SER A 7 2.69 1.01 -1.73
C SER A 7 1.45 0.15 -2.02
N LEU A 8 0.81 0.34 -3.17
CA LEU A 8 -0.33 -0.48 -3.61
C LEU A 8 0.09 -1.92 -3.90
N LEU A 9 1.23 -2.12 -4.57
CA LEU A 9 1.80 -3.45 -4.82
C LEU A 9 2.18 -4.16 -3.52
N LEU A 10 2.77 -3.43 -2.56
CA LEU A 10 3.21 -3.97 -1.28
C LEU A 10 2.01 -4.34 -0.38
N CYS A 11 0.93 -3.55 -0.42
CA CYS A 11 -0.35 -3.89 0.20
C CYS A 11 -0.94 -5.18 -0.39
N GLY A 12 -1.00 -5.28 -1.72
CA GLY A 12 -1.48 -6.49 -2.40
C GLY A 12 -0.60 -7.73 -2.10
N ALA A 13 0.71 -7.55 -2.02
CA ALA A 13 1.65 -8.61 -1.67
C ALA A 13 1.50 -9.09 -0.22
N ILE A 14 1.28 -8.19 0.75
CA ILE A 14 1.02 -8.60 2.13
C ILE A 14 -0.33 -9.31 2.25
N PHE A 15 -1.36 -8.83 1.54
CA PHE A 15 -2.68 -9.49 1.55
C PHE A 15 -2.61 -10.91 0.96
N SER A 16 -1.91 -11.10 -0.17
CA SER A 16 -1.73 -12.42 -0.76
C SER A 16 -0.90 -13.35 0.13
N ALA A 17 0.18 -12.83 0.73
CA ALA A 17 0.97 -13.58 1.71
C ALA A 17 0.14 -13.98 2.93
N PHE A 18 -0.71 -13.10 3.44
CA PHE A 18 -1.60 -13.39 4.57
C PHE A 18 -2.56 -14.55 4.26
N VAL A 19 -3.19 -14.53 3.09
CA VAL A 19 -4.10 -15.60 2.65
C VAL A 19 -3.37 -16.93 2.53
N ILE A 20 -2.19 -16.93 1.89
CA ILE A 20 -1.38 -18.13 1.73
C ILE A 20 -0.95 -18.69 3.09
N PHE A 21 -0.41 -17.85 3.98
CA PHE A 21 0.00 -18.24 5.34
C PHE A 21 -1.16 -18.73 6.20
N GLY A 22 -2.36 -18.16 6.02
CA GLY A 22 -3.58 -18.63 6.68
C GLY A 22 -4.02 -20.01 6.21
N ILE A 23 -3.93 -20.31 4.90
CA ILE A 23 -4.26 -21.62 4.34
C ILE A 23 -3.25 -22.69 4.77
N LEU A 24 -1.97 -22.33 4.85
CA LEU A 24 -0.89 -23.22 5.30
C LEU A 24 -0.88 -23.45 6.82
N ASP A 25 -1.80 -22.86 7.58
CA ASP A 25 -1.88 -22.89 9.05
C ASP A 25 -0.58 -22.44 9.77
N VAL A 26 0.32 -21.78 9.04
CA VAL A 26 1.56 -21.20 9.58
C VAL A 26 1.25 -20.08 10.58
N LEU A 27 0.06 -19.49 10.45
CA LEU A 27 -0.48 -18.46 11.34
C LEU A 27 -0.92 -18.99 12.72
N SER A 28 -0.93 -20.31 12.92
CA SER A 28 -1.17 -20.94 14.23
C SER A 28 -0.10 -20.57 15.26
N ASN A 29 1.09 -20.18 14.80
CA ASN A 29 2.14 -19.70 15.69
C ASN A 29 1.89 -18.23 16.08
N TYR A 30 1.62 -17.98 17.36
CA TYR A 30 1.35 -16.64 17.91
C TYR A 30 2.44 -15.61 17.53
N PHE A 31 3.70 -16.06 17.49
CA PHE A 31 4.83 -15.20 17.15
C PHE A 31 4.79 -14.73 15.69
N LEU A 32 4.47 -15.63 14.75
CA LEU A 32 4.37 -15.31 13.33
C LEU A 32 3.14 -14.45 13.03
N SER A 33 2.01 -14.77 13.65
CA SER A 33 0.77 -13.99 13.52
C SER A 33 0.97 -12.55 13.98
N SER A 34 1.63 -12.34 15.12
CA SER A 34 1.94 -11.01 15.65
C SER A 34 2.89 -10.23 14.74
N LEU A 35 3.94 -10.87 14.21
CA LEU A 35 4.86 -10.25 13.25
C LEU A 35 4.14 -9.80 11.97
N LEU A 36 3.21 -10.61 11.48
CA LEU A 36 2.44 -10.32 10.27
C LEU A 36 1.48 -9.13 10.47
N ILE A 37 0.82 -9.05 11.63
CA ILE A 37 -0.02 -7.91 12.00
C ILE A 37 0.80 -6.62 12.13
N ILE A 38 1.98 -6.69 12.74
CA ILE A 38 2.88 -5.53 12.85
C ILE A 38 3.31 -5.03 11.47
N GLY A 39 3.69 -5.94 10.57
CA GLY A 39 4.03 -5.61 9.18
C GLY A 39 2.86 -4.97 8.44
N PHE A 40 1.66 -5.50 8.62
CA PHE A 40 0.44 -4.95 8.02
C PHE A 40 0.12 -3.54 8.54
N LEU A 41 0.24 -3.30 9.84
CA LEU A 41 0.09 -1.95 10.42
C LEU A 41 1.12 -0.97 9.86
N LEU A 42 2.37 -1.40 9.69
CA LEU A 42 3.41 -0.57 9.09
C LEU A 42 3.04 -0.13 7.67
N VAL A 43 2.46 -1.02 6.87
CA VAL A 43 1.96 -0.69 5.53
C VAL A 43 0.76 0.24 5.59
N ILE A 44 -0.20 0.01 6.48
CA ILE A 44 -1.36 0.91 6.67
C ILE A 44 -0.90 2.31 7.07
N VAL A 45 0.00 2.42 8.05
CA VAL A 45 0.54 3.70 8.52
C VAL A 45 1.25 4.40 7.37
N ASN A 46 2.05 3.67 6.59
CA ASN A 46 2.76 4.21 5.44
C ASN A 46 1.80 4.69 4.33
N LEU A 47 0.68 3.97 4.10
CA LEU A 47 -0.36 4.35 3.14
C LEU A 47 -1.10 5.62 3.62
N ILE A 48 -1.47 5.70 4.90
CA ILE A 48 -2.17 6.86 5.48
C ILE A 48 -1.27 8.11 5.47
N ILE A 49 0.02 7.98 5.78
CA ILE A 49 0.98 9.09 5.77
C ILE A 49 1.24 9.55 4.32
N THR A 50 1.41 8.62 3.38
CA THR A 50 1.66 8.95 1.96
C THR A 50 0.46 9.67 1.34
N LYS A 51 -0.79 9.32 1.72
CA LYS A 51 -2.01 9.99 1.26
C LYS A 51 -2.09 11.49 1.62
N LYS A 52 -1.23 12.01 2.52
CA LYS A 52 -1.19 13.44 2.88
C LYS A 52 -0.24 14.27 2.04
N THR A 53 0.49 13.69 1.09
CA THR A 53 1.22 14.46 0.09
C THR A 53 0.33 14.59 -1.14
N PRO A 54 -0.32 15.74 -1.37
CA PRO A 54 -0.77 16.08 -2.72
C PRO A 54 0.50 16.24 -3.56
N GLU A 55 0.88 15.20 -4.29
CA GLU A 55 1.77 15.41 -5.43
C GLU A 55 0.97 16.14 -6.50
N GLU A 56 1.53 17.27 -6.89
CA GLU A 56 1.02 18.30 -7.76
C GLU A 56 0.92 17.79 -9.22
N GLU A 57 0.04 16.82 -9.49
CA GLU A 57 -0.17 16.29 -10.85
C GLU A 57 -1.62 16.44 -11.35
N ASP A 58 -2.33 17.47 -10.89
CA ASP A 58 -3.55 17.99 -11.53
C ASP A 58 -3.26 19.26 -12.37
N ILE A 59 -2.08 19.37 -13.00
CA ILE A 59 -1.74 20.48 -13.90
C ILE A 59 -1.26 19.97 -15.27
N GLU A 60 -1.93 18.99 -15.89
CA GLU A 60 -1.79 18.81 -17.35
C GLU A 60 -3.11 18.56 -18.10
N GLU A 61 -4.26 18.33 -17.42
CA GLU A 61 -5.55 18.19 -18.12
C GLU A 61 -6.31 19.53 -18.36
N SER A 62 -5.79 20.68 -17.93
CA SER A 62 -6.46 21.98 -18.13
C SER A 62 -5.89 22.88 -19.22
N PHE A 63 -4.90 22.45 -20.02
CA PHE A 63 -4.44 23.20 -21.20
C PHE A 63 -5.01 22.64 -22.52
N SER A 64 -6.31 22.37 -22.54
CA SER A 64 -7.09 22.44 -23.77
C SER A 64 -7.79 23.79 -23.80
N SER A 65 -7.63 24.56 -24.89
CA SER A 65 -8.29 25.85 -25.21
C SER A 65 -7.49 27.16 -25.03
N LYS A 66 -6.32 27.24 -25.66
CA LYS A 66 -5.75 28.44 -26.32
C LYS A 66 -4.46 27.91 -26.95
N ASP A 67 -4.40 27.52 -28.21
CA ASP A 67 -4.38 28.43 -29.35
C ASP A 67 -4.76 27.65 -30.63
N VAL A 68 -5.86 28.06 -31.27
CA VAL A 68 -6.15 27.86 -32.71
C VAL A 68 -6.47 29.24 -33.26
#